data_AF-A0A349DF79-F1
#
_entry.id   AF-A0A349DF79-F1
#
_cell.length_a   1.000
_cell.length_b   1.000
_cell.length_c   1.000
_cell.angle_alpha   90.00
_cell.angle_beta   90.00
_cell.angle_gamma   90.00
#
_symmetry.space_group_name_H-M   'P 1'
#
loop_
_entity.id
_entity.type
_entity.pdbx_description
1 polymer ?
#
loop_
_entity_poly.entity_id
_entity_poly.type
_entity_poly.pdbx_seq_one_letter_code
_entity_poly.pdbx_strand_id
1 'polypeptide(L)'
;MNITFITLEHTNPSLGPHETVTEVTLTKSKDNVERITSFIRTAQVNGVVTLEAYIKAVQSKDMKVLEEVSKNAPDRMLTTGGTISNLHIHFEEEASIRLNDVYRRFNLTHFYPDFTSYMVAQGTKTQYKPFLGFGGEEKDVPPKMFDSLVSEKPPKPQKPTKD
;
A
#
# COMPACT_ATOMS: atom_id res chain seq x y z
N MET A 1 12.71 9.71 11.42
CA MET A 1 11.53 9.64 10.54
C MET A 1 11.84 10.34 9.21
N ASN A 2 12.34 9.56 8.26
CA ASN A 2 12.64 10.02 6.90
C ASN A 2 11.56 9.49 5.93
N ILE A 3 10.53 10.29 5.68
CA ILE A 3 9.49 9.97 4.69
C ILE A 3 10.07 10.07 3.28
N THR A 4 9.73 9.14 2.39
CA THR A 4 10.12 9.15 0.97
C THR A 4 8.96 9.63 0.10
N PHE A 5 7.76 9.09 0.31
CA PHE A 5 6.54 9.52 -0.36
C PHE A 5 5.29 9.16 0.44
N ILE A 6 4.18 9.82 0.14
CA ILE A 6 2.85 9.53 0.68
C ILE A 6 1.93 9.18 -0.48
N THR A 7 1.21 8.07 -0.37
CA THR A 7 0.19 7.66 -1.35
C THR A 7 -1.18 7.72 -0.72
N LEU A 8 -2.12 8.33 -1.44
CA LEU A 8 -3.55 8.28 -1.16
C LEU A 8 -4.21 7.41 -2.21
N GLU A 9 -4.69 6.24 -1.78
CA GLU A 9 -5.41 5.28 -2.61
C GLU A 9 -6.91 5.48 -2.40
N HIS A 10 -7.68 5.56 -3.48
CA HIS A 10 -9.13 5.62 -3.49
C HIS A 10 -9.68 4.45 -4.29
N THR A 11 -10.58 3.70 -3.66
CA THR A 11 -11.14 2.49 -4.24
C THR A 11 -12.64 2.42 -3.98
N ASN A 12 -13.41 2.01 -4.99
CA ASN A 12 -14.87 1.85 -4.89
C ASN A 12 -15.24 0.36 -4.96
N PRO A 13 -15.07 -0.40 -3.86
CA PRO A 13 -15.23 -1.85 -3.88
C PRO A 13 -16.65 -2.31 -4.21
N SER A 14 -17.64 -1.45 -4.01
CA SER A 14 -19.03 -1.71 -4.36
C SER A 14 -19.32 -1.76 -5.88
N LEU A 15 -18.33 -1.47 -6.74
CA LEU A 15 -18.47 -1.55 -8.20
C LEU A 15 -18.02 -2.91 -8.80
N GLY A 16 -17.54 -3.84 -7.96
CA GLY A 16 -17.16 -5.19 -8.38
C GLY A 16 -16.17 -5.20 -9.56
N PRO A 17 -16.47 -5.83 -10.71
CA PRO A 17 -15.56 -5.89 -11.86
C PRO A 17 -15.29 -4.53 -12.54
N HIS A 18 -16.02 -3.48 -12.15
CA HIS A 18 -15.81 -2.10 -12.58
C HIS A 18 -15.07 -1.26 -11.54
N GLU A 19 -14.57 -1.88 -10.47
CA GLU A 19 -13.72 -1.22 -9.48
C GLU A 19 -12.51 -0.60 -10.18
N THR A 20 -12.28 0.67 -9.87
CA THR A 20 -11.10 1.41 -10.30
C THR A 20 -10.40 1.88 -9.05
N VAL A 21 -9.12 1.58 -8.97
CA VAL A 21 -8.23 2.13 -7.96
C VAL A 21 -7.62 3.40 -8.54
N THR A 22 -7.73 4.50 -7.80
CA THR A 22 -7.03 5.75 -8.09
C THR A 22 -6.01 5.98 -7.00
N GLU A 23 -4.75 6.10 -7.37
CA GLU A 23 -3.69 6.49 -6.43
C GLU A 23 -3.20 7.89 -6.77
N VAL A 24 -2.94 8.66 -5.71
CA VAL A 24 -2.26 9.95 -5.80
C VAL A 24 -1.01 9.86 -4.93
N THR A 25 0.15 9.96 -5.55
CA THR A 25 1.45 9.86 -4.88
C THR A 25 2.12 11.23 -4.81
N LEU A 26 2.42 11.68 -3.60
CA LEU A 26 3.20 12.88 -3.33
C LEU A 26 4.60 12.48 -2.86
N THR A 27 5.59 12.63 -3.74
CA THR A 27 6.99 12.37 -3.42
C THR A 27 7.58 13.53 -2.61
N LYS A 28 8.42 13.20 -1.62
CA LYS A 28 9.18 14.20 -0.86
C LYS A 28 10.27 14.81 -1.75
N SER A 29 9.95 15.95 -2.34
CA SER A 29 10.89 16.83 -3.06
C SER A 29 11.17 18.09 -2.24
N LYS A 30 12.08 18.95 -2.73
CA LYS A 30 12.32 20.27 -2.12
C LYS A 30 11.04 21.12 -2.03
N ASP A 31 10.15 20.99 -3.02
CA ASP A 31 8.92 21.79 -3.11
C ASP A 31 7.80 21.25 -2.20
N ASN A 32 7.81 19.96 -1.89
CA ASN A 32 6.75 19.30 -1.12
C ASN A 32 7.12 19.06 0.36
N VAL A 33 8.40 19.12 0.72
CA VAL A 33 8.89 18.70 2.04
C VAL A 33 8.27 19.47 3.18
N GLU A 34 8.09 20.79 3.04
CA GLU A 34 7.49 21.61 4.08
C GLU A 34 6.02 21.23 4.29
N ARG A 35 5.28 21.04 3.19
CA ARG A 35 3.86 20.69 3.24
C ARG A 35 3.63 19.32 3.87
N ILE A 36 4.42 18.32 3.47
CA ILE A 36 4.41 16.98 4.06
C ILE A 36 4.76 17.07 5.55
N THR A 37 5.84 17.78 5.89
CA THR A 37 6.31 17.90 7.28
C THR A 37 5.27 18.57 8.16
N SER A 38 4.65 19.66 7.68
CA SER A 38 3.57 20.35 8.38
C SER A 38 2.40 19.40 8.63
N PHE A 39 1.91 18.73 7.58
CA PHE A 39 0.79 17.80 7.71
C PHE A 39 1.06 16.72 8.76
N ILE A 40 2.23 16.08 8.72
CA ILE A 40 2.59 15.02 9.67
C ILE A 40 2.68 15.53 11.11
N ARG A 41 3.17 16.76 11.31
CA ARG A 41 3.33 17.36 12.65
C ARG A 41 2.03 17.91 13.23
N THR A 42 1.12 18.41 12.40
CA THR A 42 -0.07 19.13 12.85
C THR A 42 -1.36 18.33 12.74
N ALA A 43 -1.46 17.38 11.80
CA ALA A 43 -2.64 16.52 11.69
C ALA A 43 -2.77 15.68 12.96
N GLN A 44 -3.98 15.64 13.51
CA GLN A 44 -4.33 14.80 14.65
C GLN A 44 -5.08 13.56 14.18
N VAL A 45 -4.79 12.42 14.78
CA VAL A 45 -5.46 11.15 14.54
C VAL A 45 -6.51 10.94 15.62
N ASN A 46 -7.78 10.91 15.20
CA ASN A 46 -8.94 10.71 16.08
C ASN A 46 -9.05 11.75 17.22
N GLY A 47 -8.44 12.93 17.03
CA GLY A 47 -8.38 13.98 18.05
C GLY A 47 -7.51 13.66 19.27
N VAL A 48 -6.74 12.56 19.24
CA VAL A 48 -5.97 12.08 20.40
C VAL A 48 -4.51 12.56 20.34
N VAL A 49 -3.79 12.16 19.29
CA VAL A 49 -2.37 12.43 19.11
C VAL A 49 -2.10 12.99 17.73
N THR A 50 -0.95 13.65 17.54
CA THR A 50 -0.50 14.04 16.19
C THR A 50 -0.20 12.80 15.34
N LEU A 51 -0.24 12.95 14.02
CA LEU A 51 0.10 11.88 13.07
C LEU A 51 1.55 11.43 13.24
N GLU A 52 2.47 12.36 13.52
CA GLU A 52 3.85 12.02 13.90
C GLU A 52 3.90 11.11 15.14
N ALA A 53 3.16 11.44 16.21
CA ALA A 53 3.14 10.65 17.43
C ALA A 53 2.48 9.27 17.20
N TYR A 54 1.41 9.22 16.40
CA TYR A 54 0.79 7.96 15.98
C TYR A 54 1.76 7.07 15.19
N ILE A 55 2.51 7.65 14.23
CA ILE A 55 3.52 6.94 13.44
C ILE A 55 4.56 6.30 14.37
N LYS A 56 5.10 7.09 15.31
CA LYS A 56 6.07 6.61 16.30
C LYS A 56 5.49 5.48 17.15
N ALA A 57 4.24 5.64 17.62
CA ALA A 57 3.56 4.61 18.40
C ALA A 57 3.37 3.30 17.63
N VAL A 58 3.05 3.35 16.33
CA VAL A 58 2.97 2.14 15.49
C VAL A 58 4.34 1.46 15.38
N GLN A 59 5.40 2.22 15.14
CA GLN A 59 6.75 1.69 14.97
C GLN A 59 7.31 1.10 16.27
N SER A 60 7.04 1.75 17.41
CA SER A 60 7.48 1.30 18.73
C SER A 60 6.51 0.30 19.39
N LYS A 61 5.39 -0.02 18.75
CA LYS A 61 4.30 -0.85 19.30
C LYS A 61 3.79 -0.34 20.66
N ASP A 62 3.65 0.97 20.78
CA ASP A 62 3.07 1.59 21.98
C ASP A 62 1.56 1.33 22.05
N MET A 63 1.20 0.23 22.71
CA MET A 63 -0.19 -0.21 22.81
C MET A 63 -1.09 0.81 23.50
N LYS A 64 -0.57 1.65 24.40
CA LYS A 64 -1.38 2.63 25.13
C LYS A 64 -1.93 3.68 24.16
N VAL A 65 -1.06 4.25 23.32
CA VAL A 65 -1.45 5.24 22.32
C VAL A 65 -2.37 4.61 21.26
N LEU A 66 -2.04 3.40 20.81
CA LEU A 66 -2.83 2.71 19.77
C LEU A 66 -4.24 2.37 20.25
N GLU A 67 -4.39 1.92 21.50
CA GLU A 67 -5.70 1.66 22.11
C GLU A 67 -6.50 2.96 22.28
N GLU A 68 -5.85 4.05 22.71
CA GLU A 68 -6.52 5.34 22.90
C GLU A 68 -7.04 5.90 21.57
N VAL A 69 -6.22 5.83 20.51
CA VAL A 69 -6.66 6.20 19.16
C VAL A 69 -7.82 5.32 18.69
N SER A 70 -7.76 4.01 18.93
CA SER A 70 -8.82 3.07 18.55
C SER A 70 -10.14 3.36 19.28
N LYS A 71 -10.10 3.65 20.59
CA LYS A 71 -11.30 4.01 21.38
C LYS A 71 -11.99 5.28 20.91
N ASN A 72 -11.24 6.19 20.30
CA ASN A 72 -11.76 7.44 19.75
C ASN A 72 -12.02 7.36 18.23
N ALA A 73 -11.95 6.16 17.63
CA ALA A 73 -12.23 6.00 16.22
C ALA A 73 -13.70 6.32 15.90
N PRO A 74 -13.97 7.05 14.81
CA PRO A 74 -15.33 7.22 14.33
C PRO A 74 -15.92 5.86 13.94
N ASP A 75 -17.20 5.65 14.27
CA ASP A 75 -17.95 4.45 13.88
C ASP A 75 -18.86 4.79 12.68
N ARG A 76 -18.26 4.89 11.50
CA ARG A 76 -18.97 5.21 10.24
C ARG A 76 -19.08 3.97 9.37
N MET A 77 -20.32 3.61 9.02
CA MET A 77 -20.58 2.50 8.10
C MET A 77 -20.20 2.82 6.65
N LEU A 78 -19.79 1.80 5.87
CA LEU A 78 -19.66 1.94 4.42
C LEU A 78 -21.07 1.96 3.82
N THR A 79 -21.41 3.02 3.10
CA THR A 79 -22.64 3.05 2.31
C THR A 79 -22.41 2.42 0.93
N THR A 80 -23.46 1.90 0.31
CA THR A 80 -23.43 1.46 -1.10
C THR A 80 -22.92 2.60 -2.00
N GLY A 81 -22.01 2.28 -2.94
CA GLY A 81 -21.34 3.29 -3.77
C GLY A 81 -20.23 4.07 -3.06
N GLY A 82 -19.97 3.78 -1.78
CA GLY A 82 -18.94 4.46 -1.00
C GLY A 82 -17.52 4.14 -1.44
N THR A 83 -16.65 5.13 -1.27
CA THR A 83 -15.21 5.03 -1.53
C THR A 83 -14.47 4.66 -0.26
N ILE A 84 -13.61 3.65 -0.33
CA ILE A 84 -12.57 3.40 0.66
C ILE A 84 -11.35 4.22 0.28
N SER A 85 -10.78 4.94 1.25
CA SER A 85 -9.56 5.71 1.02
C SER A 85 -8.49 5.26 1.99
N ASN A 86 -7.31 4.90 1.48
CA ASN A 86 -6.20 4.43 2.28
C ASN A 86 -5.04 5.42 2.19
N LEU A 87 -4.45 5.78 3.33
CA LEU A 87 -3.26 6.63 3.38
C LEU A 87 -2.04 5.77 3.69
N HIS A 88 -1.05 5.81 2.81
CA HIS A 88 0.18 5.05 2.91
C HIS A 88 1.33 6.03 3.07
N ILE A 89 2.14 5.84 4.10
CA ILE A 89 3.31 6.66 4.38
C ILE A 89 4.53 5.76 4.28
N HIS A 90 5.39 6.07 3.31
CA HIS A 90 6.61 5.31 3.04
C HIS A 90 7.81 6.02 3.63
N PHE A 91 8.70 5.24 4.23
CA PHE A 91 9.92 5.72 4.85
C PHE A 91 11.14 5.11 4.14
N GLU A 92 12.30 5.73 4.36
CA GLU A 92 13.57 5.31 3.72
C GLU A 92 14.11 4.00 4.31
N GLU A 93 14.10 3.88 5.64
CA GLU A 93 14.71 2.75 6.37
C GLU A 93 13.71 2.03 7.29
N GLU A 94 12.48 2.54 7.41
CA GLU A 94 11.47 2.08 8.34
C GLU A 94 10.30 1.42 7.57
N ALA A 95 9.57 0.52 8.23
CA ALA A 95 8.38 -0.09 7.64
C ALA A 95 7.33 0.97 7.32
N SER A 96 6.71 0.88 6.14
CA SER A 96 5.62 1.76 5.74
C SER A 96 4.43 1.62 6.68
N ILE A 97 3.73 2.73 6.92
CA ILE A 97 2.51 2.74 7.72
C ILE A 97 1.31 2.94 6.81
N ARG A 98 0.27 2.15 7.07
CA ARG A 98 -0.99 2.18 6.32
C ARG A 98 -2.14 2.51 7.27
N LEU A 99 -2.81 3.63 7.04
CA LEU A 99 -4.10 3.95 7.66
C LEU A 99 -5.18 3.51 6.68
N ASN A 100 -5.84 2.40 6.99
CA ASN A 100 -6.92 1.87 6.16
C ASN A 100 -8.20 2.66 6.40
N ASP A 101 -8.86 3.06 5.32
CA ASP A 101 -10.20 3.67 5.37
C ASP A 101 -10.24 4.96 6.19
N VAL A 102 -9.37 5.90 5.84
CA VAL A 102 -9.05 7.13 6.57
C VAL A 102 -10.22 8.08 6.81
N TYR A 103 -11.32 7.94 6.08
CA TYR A 103 -12.51 8.77 6.26
C TYR A 103 -13.56 8.17 7.20
N ARG A 104 -13.48 6.86 7.43
CA ARG A 104 -14.49 6.13 8.22
C ARG A 104 -13.94 5.59 9.52
N ARG A 105 -12.68 5.14 9.53
CA ARG A 105 -11.99 4.58 10.71
C ARG A 105 -11.08 5.57 11.40
N PHE A 106 -10.79 6.67 10.72
CA PHE A 106 -9.96 7.74 11.25
C PHE A 106 -10.66 9.09 11.08
N ASN A 107 -10.40 10.00 12.01
CA ASN A 107 -10.65 11.42 11.87
C ASN A 107 -9.29 12.11 11.84
N LEU A 108 -8.78 12.36 10.63
CA LEU A 108 -7.47 12.98 10.43
C LEU A 108 -7.65 14.47 10.16
N THR A 109 -7.24 15.32 11.11
CA THR A 109 -7.38 16.78 10.94
C THR A 109 -6.43 17.29 9.86
N HIS A 110 -6.79 18.41 9.22
CA HIS A 110 -6.03 19.01 8.11
C HIS A 110 -5.80 18.06 6.91
N PHE A 111 -6.51 16.94 6.86
CA PHE A 111 -6.41 15.99 5.77
C PHE A 111 -7.29 16.42 4.59
N TYR A 112 -8.61 16.36 4.75
CA TYR A 112 -9.57 16.86 3.75
C TYR A 112 -10.22 18.16 4.22
N PRO A 113 -10.43 19.14 3.31
CA PRO A 113 -9.96 19.16 1.92
C PRO A 113 -8.48 19.54 1.77
N ASP A 114 -7.83 20.03 2.83
CA ASP A 114 -6.56 20.75 2.77
C ASP A 114 -5.37 19.98 2.15
N PHE A 115 -4.87 18.94 2.84
CA PHE A 115 -3.73 18.17 2.35
C PHE A 115 -4.07 17.33 1.11
N THR A 116 -5.28 16.79 1.03
CA THR A 116 -5.71 15.98 -0.12
C THR A 116 -5.78 16.79 -1.42
N SER A 117 -6.27 18.03 -1.38
CA SER A 117 -6.29 18.89 -2.56
C SER A 117 -4.89 19.25 -3.02
N TYR A 118 -3.96 19.44 -2.07
CA TYR A 118 -2.55 19.64 -2.39
C TYR A 118 -1.93 18.40 -3.05
N MET A 119 -2.17 17.20 -2.52
CA MET A 119 -1.71 15.95 -3.12
C MET A 119 -2.23 15.80 -4.56
N VAL A 120 -3.50 16.11 -4.81
CA VAL A 120 -4.08 16.04 -6.17
C VAL A 120 -3.42 17.06 -7.11
N ALA A 121 -3.08 18.25 -6.62
CA ALA A 121 -2.50 19.32 -7.43
C ALA A 121 -1.01 19.11 -7.74
N GLN A 122 -0.24 18.57 -6.77
CA GLN A 122 1.23 18.48 -6.84
C GLN A 122 1.76 17.03 -6.96
N GLY A 123 0.89 16.04 -6.77
CA GLY A 123 1.24 14.62 -6.84
C GLY A 123 1.02 14.02 -8.22
N THR A 124 1.55 12.81 -8.38
CA THR A 124 1.32 11.99 -9.57
C THR A 124 0.07 11.15 -9.37
N LYS A 125 -0.85 11.21 -10.33
CA LYS A 125 -2.07 10.41 -10.34
C LYS A 125 -1.89 9.17 -11.22
N THR A 126 -2.18 8.00 -10.66
CA THR A 126 -2.26 6.73 -11.39
C THR A 126 -3.65 6.12 -11.22
N GLN A 127 -4.12 5.41 -12.23
CA GLN A 127 -5.41 4.72 -12.20
C GLN A 127 -5.25 3.34 -12.81
N TYR A 128 -5.79 2.33 -12.15
CA TYR A 128 -5.76 0.95 -12.63
C TYR A 128 -6.97 0.17 -12.12
N LYS A 129 -7.25 -0.96 -12.77
CA LYS A 129 -8.22 -1.93 -12.25
C LYS A 129 -7.49 -2.87 -11.30
N PRO A 130 -8.04 -3.16 -10.11
CA PRO A 130 -7.45 -4.17 -9.24
C PRO A 130 -7.46 -5.49 -10.01
N PHE A 131 -6.32 -6.19 -10.00
CA PHE A 131 -6.20 -7.47 -10.68
C PHE A 131 -7.07 -8.49 -9.93
N LEU A 132 -8.29 -8.71 -10.42
CA LEU A 132 -9.12 -9.84 -10.05
C LEU A 132 -8.46 -11.08 -10.67
N GLY A 133 -7.52 -11.67 -9.94
CA GLY A 133 -7.02 -13.01 -10.28
C GLY A 133 -8.23 -13.92 -10.43
N PHE A 134 -8.46 -14.37 -11.66
CA PHE A 134 -9.45 -15.40 -11.94
C PHE A 134 -9.22 -16.56 -10.99
N GLY A 135 -10.30 -17.05 -10.39
CA GLY A 135 -10.30 -18.31 -9.66
C GLY A 135 -9.57 -19.36 -10.47
N GLY A 136 -8.49 -19.90 -9.90
CA GLY A 136 -7.93 -21.13 -10.39
C GLY A 136 -8.97 -22.22 -10.15
N GLU A 137 -9.73 -22.55 -11.19
CA GLU A 137 -10.08 -23.95 -11.40
C GLU A 137 -8.77 -24.74 -11.26
N GLU A 138 -8.74 -25.66 -10.31
CA GLU A 138 -7.76 -26.73 -10.24
C GLU A 138 -7.97 -27.60 -11.49
N LYS A 139 -7.44 -27.15 -12.63
CA LYS A 139 -7.30 -27.95 -13.82
C LYS A 139 -5.92 -28.58 -13.77
N ASP A 140 -5.95 -29.86 -13.43
CA ASP A 140 -4.96 -30.89 -13.71
C ASP A 140 -3.78 -30.40 -14.55
N VAL A 141 -2.61 -30.32 -13.92
CA VAL A 141 -1.35 -30.36 -14.66
C VAL A 141 -1.29 -31.75 -15.31
N PRO A 142 -0.93 -31.83 -16.60
CA PRO A 142 0.29 -32.57 -16.84
C PRO A 142 1.32 -31.79 -17.65
N PRO A 143 2.60 -32.14 -17.44
CA PRO A 143 3.74 -31.33 -17.82
C PRO A 143 4.14 -31.57 -19.27
N LYS A 144 4.91 -30.61 -19.81
CA LYS A 144 6.07 -30.74 -20.70
C LYS A 144 6.01 -29.72 -21.84
N MET A 145 6.61 -28.56 -21.62
CA MET A 145 7.36 -27.93 -22.70
C MET A 145 8.68 -28.68 -22.83
N PHE A 146 8.73 -29.57 -23.83
CA PHE A 146 9.98 -30.03 -24.40
C PHE A 146 10.58 -28.85 -25.18
N ASP A 147 11.45 -28.08 -24.54
CA ASP A 147 12.43 -27.29 -25.28
C ASP A 147 13.64 -28.18 -25.57
N SER A 148 13.65 -28.68 -26.80
CA SER A 148 14.80 -28.64 -27.71
C SER A 148 16.20 -28.54 -27.08
N LEU A 149 16.72 -29.67 -26.60
CA LEU A 149 18.15 -29.93 -26.53
C LEU A 149 18.45 -31.29 -27.16
N VAL A 150 18.53 -31.30 -28.50
CA VAL A 150 19.17 -32.38 -29.26
C VAL A 150 20.24 -31.75 -30.15
N SER A 151 21.46 -31.76 -29.63
CA SER A 151 22.73 -31.97 -30.33
C SER A 151 23.75 -31.91 -29.18
N GLU A 152 24.39 -33.00 -28.78
CA GLU A 152 25.54 -33.55 -29.48
C GLU A 152 25.78 -35.04 -29.10
N LYS A 153 26.48 -35.74 -30.01
CA LYS A 153 26.77 -37.17 -30.03
C LYS A 153 27.39 -37.75 -28.74
N PRO A 154 27.13 -39.04 -28.41
CA PRO A 154 27.82 -39.74 -27.34
C PRO A 154 29.25 -40.18 -27.75
N PRO A 155 30.26 -40.08 -26.85
CA PRO A 155 31.53 -40.77 -27.02
C PRO A 155 31.41 -42.28 -26.67
N LYS A 156 32.15 -43.11 -27.41
CA LYS A 156 32.21 -44.58 -27.28
C LYS A 156 32.74 -45.03 -25.90
N PRO A 157 32.27 -46.19 -25.38
CA PRO A 157 32.75 -46.75 -24.12
C PRO A 157 34.17 -47.32 -24.22
N GLN A 158 35.04 -46.96 -23.27
CA GLN A 158 36.30 -47.65 -22.99
C GLN A 158 36.05 -48.84 -22.05
N LYS A 159 36.67 -49.98 -22.37
CA LYS A 159 36.65 -51.23 -21.58
C LYS A 159 37.37 -51.04 -20.24
N PRO A 160 36.93 -51.71 -19.15
CA PRO A 160 37.67 -51.75 -17.91
C PRO A 160 38.89 -52.70 -18.01
N THR A 161 40.05 -52.20 -17.60
CA THR A 161 41.23 -53.00 -17.26
C THR A 161 40.98 -53.65 -15.88
N LYS A 162 41.19 -54.96 -15.78
CA LYS A 162 41.24 -55.70 -14.51
C LYS A 162 42.57 -55.43 -13.82
N ASP A 163 42.52 -55.23 -12.50
CA ASP A 163 43.55 -55.68 -11.56
C ASP A 163 43.12 -57.01 -10.94
#